data_AF-B5IQL1-F1
#
_entry.id   AF-B5IQL1-F1
#
_cell.length_a   1.000
_cell.length_b   1.000
_cell.length_c   1.000
_cell.angle_alpha   90.00
_cell.angle_beta   90.00
_cell.angle_gamma   90.00
#
_symmetry.space_group_name_H-M   'P 1'
#
loop_
_entity.id
_entity.type
_entity.pdbx_description
1 polymer ?
#
loop_
_entity_poly.entity_id
_entity_poly.type
_entity_poly.pdbx_seq_one_letter_code
_entity_poly.pdbx_strand_id
1 'polypeptide(L)'
;MPSPTLRISRRRALLPAALLLTALAPLSGCMPAHRQASWAIYPLQRRVPHDGLAVVSQPDGYGLHIWVDTDTRQSGVCQPRWTPDAARLFNGNGTAPFSSGLVPREEFFQVVARQDVRRALKEQSEALCLARDPRRSFRWLEPPLSQAQVKEEKFPLLEEPDLLSEPAEVRKREEALLNGAGPEE
;
A
#
# COMPACT_ATOMS: atom_id res chain seq x y z
N MET A 1 51.25 -51.91 -57.85
CA MET A 1 51.76 -53.25 -57.47
C MET A 1 51.55 -53.45 -55.97
N PRO A 2 51.35 -54.69 -55.48
CA PRO A 2 50.10 -55.14 -54.84
C PRO A 2 50.01 -55.05 -53.29
N SER A 3 48.77 -55.23 -52.83
CA SER A 3 48.13 -55.53 -51.52
C SER A 3 48.96 -56.39 -50.50
N PRO A 4 48.54 -56.66 -49.22
CA PRO A 4 47.15 -56.64 -48.73
C PRO A 4 46.85 -56.35 -47.23
N THR A 5 45.57 -56.03 -46.99
CA THR A 5 44.67 -56.43 -45.88
C THR A 5 45.12 -56.42 -44.41
N LEU A 6 44.29 -55.79 -43.57
CA LEU A 6 43.52 -56.56 -42.57
C LEU A 6 42.14 -55.94 -42.31
N ARG A 7 41.10 -56.75 -42.50
CA ARG A 7 39.70 -56.47 -42.11
C ARG A 7 39.55 -56.66 -40.62
N ILE A 8 38.91 -55.73 -39.92
CA ILE A 8 38.30 -56.00 -38.62
C ILE A 8 36.81 -55.66 -38.69
N SER A 9 36.02 -56.72 -38.72
CA SER A 9 34.57 -56.74 -38.58
C SER A 9 34.22 -56.49 -37.11
N ARG A 10 33.50 -55.42 -36.81
CA ARG A 10 32.77 -55.31 -35.52
C ARG A 10 31.30 -55.61 -35.76
N ARG A 11 30.90 -56.80 -35.30
CA ARG A 11 29.51 -57.24 -35.20
C ARG A 11 28.78 -56.34 -34.21
N ARG A 12 27.55 -55.96 -34.57
CA ARG A 12 26.57 -55.32 -33.69
C ARG A 12 26.21 -56.26 -32.54
N ALA A 13 26.12 -55.73 -31.34
CA ALA A 13 25.20 -56.21 -30.32
C ALA A 13 24.40 -54.99 -29.82
N LEU A 14 23.14 -54.94 -30.23
CA LEU A 14 22.11 -54.16 -29.57
C LEU A 14 21.78 -54.87 -28.26
N LEU A 15 21.68 -54.15 -27.15
CA LEU A 15 20.58 -54.28 -26.19
C LEU A 15 20.53 -53.04 -25.28
N PRO A 16 19.34 -52.48 -25.04
CA PRO A 16 19.10 -51.24 -24.31
C PRO A 16 18.82 -51.52 -22.83
N ALA A 17 19.21 -50.65 -21.90
CA ALA A 17 18.65 -50.68 -20.56
C ALA A 17 18.84 -49.36 -19.81
N ALA A 18 17.69 -48.76 -19.49
CA ALA A 18 17.44 -47.89 -18.34
C ALA A 18 18.15 -46.51 -18.30
N LEU A 19 17.61 -45.59 -19.09
CA LEU A 19 17.50 -44.18 -18.71
C LEU A 19 16.62 -44.10 -17.45
N LEU A 20 17.21 -43.99 -16.26
CA LEU A 20 16.52 -43.58 -15.04
C LEU A 20 16.77 -42.07 -14.84
N LEU A 21 16.25 -41.26 -15.77
CA LEU A 21 15.93 -39.87 -15.47
C LEU A 21 14.59 -39.89 -14.71
N THR A 22 14.68 -39.94 -13.38
CA THR A 22 13.57 -39.57 -12.51
C THR A 22 13.27 -38.10 -12.75
N ALA A 23 12.33 -37.84 -13.66
CA ALA A 23 11.69 -36.55 -13.81
C ALA A 23 10.96 -36.23 -12.50
N LEU A 24 11.59 -35.45 -11.61
CA LEU A 24 10.86 -34.70 -10.60
C LEU A 24 10.04 -33.63 -11.32
N ALA A 25 8.87 -34.00 -11.82
CA ALA A 25 7.85 -33.04 -12.18
C ALA A 25 7.39 -32.38 -10.86
N PRO A 26 7.53 -31.05 -10.69
CA PRO A 26 6.88 -30.39 -9.58
C PRO A 26 5.38 -30.64 -9.71
N LEU A 27 4.78 -31.22 -8.67
CA LEU A 27 3.33 -31.31 -8.54
C LEU A 27 2.80 -29.88 -8.40
N SER A 28 2.60 -29.20 -9.53
CA SER A 28 1.79 -27.99 -9.61
C SER A 28 0.34 -28.40 -9.36
N GLY A 29 -0.03 -28.57 -8.09
CA GLY A 29 -1.41 -28.76 -7.70
C GLY A 29 -2.23 -27.59 -8.19
N CYS A 30 -3.28 -27.84 -8.98
CA CYS A 30 -4.26 -26.83 -9.34
C CYS A 30 -4.90 -26.29 -8.06
N MET A 31 -4.43 -25.16 -7.55
CA MET A 31 -5.17 -24.44 -6.51
C MET A 31 -6.49 -23.95 -7.14
N PRO A 32 -7.64 -24.25 -6.51
CA PRO A 32 -8.91 -23.72 -6.96
C PRO A 32 -8.85 -22.20 -7.05
N ALA A 33 -9.43 -21.61 -8.11
CA ALA A 33 -9.37 -20.17 -8.36
C ALA A 33 -9.85 -19.31 -7.17
N HIS A 34 -10.79 -19.81 -6.36
CA HIS A 34 -11.26 -19.12 -5.15
C HIS A 34 -10.18 -18.96 -4.06
N ARG A 35 -9.16 -19.82 -4.06
CA ARG A 35 -8.04 -19.78 -3.09
C ARG A 35 -6.89 -18.88 -3.54
N GLN A 36 -6.99 -18.28 -4.72
CA GLN A 36 -5.98 -17.35 -5.23
C GLN A 36 -6.50 -15.92 -5.09
N ALA A 37 -5.62 -15.02 -4.68
CA ALA A 37 -5.91 -13.59 -4.74
C ALA A 37 -6.08 -13.17 -6.20
N SER A 38 -7.22 -12.54 -6.53
CA SER A 38 -7.49 -12.09 -7.90
C SER A 38 -6.57 -10.94 -8.32
N TRP A 39 -6.07 -10.18 -7.35
CA TRP A 39 -5.30 -8.95 -7.58
C TRP A 39 -6.02 -7.95 -8.48
N ALA A 40 -7.36 -7.98 -8.46
CA ALA A 40 -8.15 -6.95 -9.11
C ALA A 40 -7.83 -5.59 -8.50
N ILE A 41 -7.57 -4.61 -9.37
CA ILE A 41 -7.28 -3.22 -9.01
C ILE A 41 -8.30 -2.36 -9.74
N TYR A 42 -9.08 -1.58 -9.00
CA TYR A 42 -10.09 -0.70 -9.59
C TYR A 42 -10.37 0.51 -8.71
N PRO A 43 -10.83 1.64 -9.29
CA PRO A 43 -11.25 2.80 -8.53
C PRO A 43 -12.42 2.43 -7.61
N LEU A 44 -12.30 2.76 -6.32
CA LEU A 44 -13.38 2.58 -5.36
C LEU A 44 -13.57 3.87 -4.59
N GLN A 45 -14.60 4.63 -4.98
CA GLN A 45 -14.92 5.91 -4.38
C GLN A 45 -15.30 5.75 -2.90
N ARG A 46 -14.76 6.63 -2.08
CA ARG A 46 -15.15 6.80 -0.68
C ARG A 46 -16.09 7.98 -0.51
N ARG A 47 -15.75 9.14 -1.06
CA ARG A 47 -16.55 10.37 -0.98
C ARG A 47 -16.73 11.02 -2.34
N VAL A 48 -15.65 11.18 -3.10
CA VAL A 48 -15.63 11.81 -4.42
C VAL A 48 -14.94 10.92 -5.45
N PRO A 49 -15.18 11.09 -6.75
CA PRO A 49 -14.47 10.32 -7.77
C PRO A 49 -12.94 10.38 -7.55
N HIS A 50 -12.26 9.25 -7.77
CA HIS A 50 -10.81 9.10 -7.68
C HIS A 50 -10.17 9.22 -6.28
N ASP A 51 -10.96 9.29 -5.21
CA ASP A 51 -10.45 9.37 -3.83
C ASP A 51 -10.19 8.02 -3.16
N GLY A 52 -10.21 6.93 -3.93
CA GLY A 52 -9.92 5.60 -3.40
C GLY A 52 -9.64 4.56 -4.47
N LEU A 53 -8.85 3.55 -4.07
CA LEU A 53 -8.43 2.43 -4.90
C LEU A 53 -8.67 1.13 -4.14
N ALA A 54 -9.42 0.21 -4.75
CA ALA A 54 -9.54 -1.16 -4.28
C ALA A 54 -8.39 -2.00 -4.84
N VAL A 55 -7.78 -2.81 -3.97
CA VAL A 55 -6.78 -3.81 -4.33
C VAL A 55 -7.15 -5.12 -3.67
N VAL A 56 -7.57 -6.12 -4.46
CA VAL A 56 -7.97 -7.44 -3.96
C VAL A 56 -6.74 -8.32 -3.77
N SER A 57 -6.09 -8.20 -2.61
CA SER A 57 -4.82 -8.85 -2.30
C SER A 57 -4.92 -10.23 -1.66
N GLN A 58 -6.13 -10.68 -1.30
CA GLN A 58 -6.38 -11.93 -0.61
C GLN A 58 -7.38 -12.83 -1.36
N PRO A 59 -7.41 -14.14 -1.05
CA PRO A 59 -8.47 -15.02 -1.50
C PRO A 59 -9.87 -14.52 -1.12
N ASP A 60 -10.91 -15.08 -1.73
CA ASP A 60 -12.31 -14.80 -1.41
C ASP A 60 -12.75 -13.32 -1.57
N GLY A 61 -11.95 -12.49 -2.26
CA GLY A 61 -12.29 -11.09 -2.55
C GLY A 61 -11.90 -10.11 -1.45
N TYR A 62 -11.09 -10.52 -0.48
CA TYR A 62 -10.57 -9.61 0.53
C TYR A 62 -9.39 -8.80 0.01
N GLY A 63 -9.14 -7.63 0.60
CA GLY A 63 -7.99 -6.83 0.23
C GLY A 63 -7.88 -5.51 0.97
N LEU A 64 -7.42 -4.48 0.25
CA LEU A 64 -7.24 -3.14 0.77
C LEU A 64 -8.10 -2.15 -0.02
N HIS A 65 -8.70 -1.21 0.69
CA HIS A 65 -9.22 0.03 0.14
C HIS A 65 -8.28 1.15 0.55
N ILE A 66 -7.40 1.53 -0.37
CA ILE A 66 -6.41 2.59 -0.19
C ILE A 66 -7.09 3.93 -0.46
N TRP A 67 -6.99 4.86 0.48
CA TRP A 67 -7.50 6.22 0.31
C TRP A 67 -6.49 7.07 -0.45
N VAL A 68 -7.00 7.87 -1.38
CA VAL A 68 -6.19 8.78 -2.20
C VAL A 68 -6.55 10.20 -1.80
N ASP A 69 -5.59 10.89 -1.19
CA ASP A 69 -5.71 12.29 -0.79
C ASP A 69 -4.69 13.15 -1.54
N THR A 70 -4.96 14.45 -1.61
CA THR A 70 -4.07 15.43 -2.25
C THR A 70 -3.51 16.41 -1.23
N ASP A 71 -2.22 16.72 -1.33
CA ASP A 71 -1.57 17.85 -0.68
C ASP A 71 -1.50 19.03 -1.65
N THR A 72 -2.14 20.12 -1.25
CA THR A 72 -2.30 21.36 -2.02
C THR A 72 -1.63 22.57 -1.36
N ARG A 73 -0.76 22.34 -0.36
CA ARG A 73 -0.10 23.40 0.43
C ARG A 73 0.80 24.31 -0.41
N GLN A 74 1.46 23.76 -1.43
CA GLN A 74 2.25 24.55 -2.37
C GLN A 74 1.33 25.15 -3.43
N SER A 75 1.41 26.47 -3.63
CA SER A 75 0.61 27.16 -4.64
C SER A 75 0.89 26.61 -6.04
N GLY A 76 -0.17 26.37 -6.82
CA GLY A 76 -0.08 25.86 -8.19
C GLY A 76 0.38 24.39 -8.34
N VAL A 77 0.71 23.71 -7.24
CA VAL A 77 1.10 22.30 -7.24
C VAL A 77 0.05 21.49 -6.48
N CYS A 78 -0.14 20.27 -6.94
CA CYS A 78 -0.95 19.28 -6.25
C CYS A 78 -0.29 17.92 -6.39
N GLN A 79 -0.11 17.25 -5.25
CA GLN A 79 0.64 16.00 -5.14
C GLN A 79 -0.13 15.04 -4.23
N PRO A 80 0.07 13.72 -4.29
CA PRO A 80 -0.60 12.81 -3.37
C PRO A 80 -0.13 13.06 -1.93
N ARG A 81 -1.06 12.90 -0.98
CA ARG A 81 -0.79 12.86 0.46
C ARG A 81 -0.95 11.43 0.93
N TRP A 82 0.15 10.80 1.31
CA TRP A 82 0.14 9.40 1.72
C TRP A 82 -0.25 9.20 3.18
N THR A 83 -1.26 8.37 3.41
CA THR A 83 -1.61 7.81 4.71
C THR A 83 -1.54 6.28 4.62
N PRO A 84 -0.67 5.61 5.39
CA PRO A 84 -0.51 4.15 5.31
C PRO A 84 -1.65 3.37 6.00
N ASP A 85 -2.72 4.05 6.42
CA ASP A 85 -3.85 3.49 7.15
C ASP A 85 -5.00 3.14 6.18
N ALA A 86 -4.82 2.12 5.34
CA ALA A 86 -5.86 1.65 4.42
C ALA A 86 -6.98 0.90 5.17
N ALA A 87 -8.19 0.90 4.60
CA ALA A 87 -9.29 0.11 5.15
C ALA A 87 -9.27 -1.33 4.61
N ARG A 88 -9.75 -2.30 5.39
CA ARG A 88 -9.94 -3.66 4.90
C ARG A 88 -11.08 -3.67 3.87
N LEU A 89 -10.79 -4.17 2.67
CA LEU A 89 -11.78 -4.40 1.63
C LEU A 89 -12.40 -5.79 1.80
N PHE A 90 -13.71 -5.86 1.67
CA PHE A 90 -14.51 -7.07 1.63
C PHE A 90 -15.27 -7.15 0.31
N ASN A 91 -15.54 -8.36 -0.16
CA ASN A 91 -16.33 -8.62 -1.37
C ASN A 91 -15.79 -7.91 -2.63
N GLY A 92 -14.46 -7.73 -2.74
CA GLY A 92 -13.79 -7.03 -3.83
C GLY A 92 -13.88 -7.72 -5.20
N ASN A 93 -14.21 -9.01 -5.22
CA ASN A 93 -14.51 -9.75 -6.47
C ASN A 93 -16.02 -9.77 -6.79
N GLY A 94 -16.86 -9.26 -5.89
CA GLY A 94 -18.31 -9.23 -6.05
C GLY A 94 -18.81 -7.92 -6.63
N THR A 95 -20.14 -7.75 -6.61
CA THR A 95 -20.82 -6.57 -7.16
C THR A 95 -21.03 -5.44 -6.14
N ALA A 96 -20.80 -5.71 -4.86
CA ALA A 96 -21.00 -4.77 -3.76
C ALA A 96 -19.80 -4.81 -2.80
N PRO A 97 -18.63 -4.30 -3.22
CA PRO A 97 -17.48 -4.17 -2.34
C PRO A 97 -17.75 -3.15 -1.23
N PHE A 98 -17.24 -3.42 -0.03
CA PHE A 98 -17.33 -2.48 1.08
C PHE A 98 -16.07 -2.53 1.95
N SER A 99 -15.88 -1.49 2.75
CA SER A 99 -14.67 -1.31 3.55
C SER A 99 -15.00 -1.20 5.04
N SER A 100 -14.25 -1.88 5.90
CA SER A 100 -14.47 -1.84 7.35
C SER A 100 -13.19 -2.13 8.12
N GLY A 101 -12.89 -1.34 9.16
CA GLY A 101 -11.66 -1.51 9.94
C GLY A 101 -10.38 -1.15 9.16
N LEU A 102 -9.27 -1.08 9.87
CA LEU A 102 -7.96 -0.77 9.30
C LEU A 102 -7.17 -2.06 9.00
N VAL A 103 -6.36 -2.03 7.94
CA VAL A 103 -5.36 -3.07 7.69
C VAL A 103 -4.06 -2.75 8.42
N PRO A 104 -3.24 -3.76 8.77
CA PRO A 104 -1.88 -3.53 9.23
C PRO A 104 -1.07 -2.76 8.19
N ARG A 105 -0.24 -1.81 8.64
CA ARG A 105 0.57 -0.96 7.75
C ARG A 105 1.56 -1.77 6.92
N GLU A 106 2.06 -2.88 7.46
CA GLU A 106 2.94 -3.82 6.76
C GLU A 106 2.27 -4.37 5.50
N GLU A 107 0.97 -4.68 5.57
CA GLU A 107 0.20 -5.15 4.42
C GLU A 107 0.01 -4.04 3.38
N PHE A 108 -0.23 -2.81 3.83
CA PHE A 108 -0.25 -1.64 2.95
C PHE A 108 1.09 -1.52 2.20
N PHE A 109 2.22 -1.55 2.90
CA PHE A 109 3.55 -1.44 2.31
C PHE A 109 3.82 -2.54 1.27
N GLN A 110 3.44 -3.79 1.56
CA GLN A 110 3.58 -4.90 0.62
C GLN A 110 2.75 -4.71 -0.64
N VAL A 111 1.53 -4.20 -0.50
CA VAL A 111 0.64 -3.95 -1.64
C VAL A 111 1.15 -2.79 -2.50
N VAL A 112 1.54 -1.67 -1.90
CA VAL A 112 2.06 -0.51 -2.66
C VAL A 112 3.48 -0.73 -3.19
N ALA A 113 4.20 -1.76 -2.73
CA ALA A 113 5.46 -2.19 -3.34
C ALA A 113 5.27 -2.79 -4.74
N ARG A 114 4.04 -3.13 -5.15
CA ARG A 114 3.76 -3.59 -6.52
C ARG A 114 3.65 -2.43 -7.51
N GLN A 115 4.23 -2.62 -8.69
CA GLN A 115 4.27 -1.59 -9.74
C GLN A 115 2.89 -1.26 -10.32
N ASP A 116 2.03 -2.25 -10.49
CA ASP A 116 0.66 -2.07 -11.02
C ASP A 116 -0.21 -1.25 -10.08
N VAL A 117 -0.11 -1.51 -8.77
CA VAL A 117 -0.77 -0.71 -7.72
C VAL A 117 -0.26 0.73 -7.74
N ARG A 118 1.06 0.96 -7.80
CA ARG A 118 1.60 2.33 -7.86
C ARG A 118 1.17 3.08 -9.12
N ARG A 119 1.10 2.40 -10.26
CA ARG A 119 0.60 3.00 -11.50
C ARG A 119 -0.87 3.42 -11.34
N ALA A 120 -1.72 2.54 -10.82
CA ALA A 120 -3.13 2.85 -10.57
C ALA A 120 -3.29 3.99 -9.55
N LEU A 121 -2.49 4.00 -8.48
CA LEU A 121 -2.47 5.09 -7.50
C LEU A 121 -2.06 6.42 -8.12
N LYS A 122 -1.07 6.43 -9.02
CA LYS A 122 -0.67 7.63 -9.76
C LYS A 122 -1.81 8.16 -10.63
N GLU A 123 -2.47 7.29 -11.37
CA GLU A 123 -3.63 7.64 -12.21
C GLU A 123 -4.77 8.22 -11.37
N GLN A 124 -5.13 7.58 -10.25
CA GLN A 124 -6.17 8.12 -9.36
C GLN A 124 -5.78 9.44 -8.71
N SER A 125 -4.50 9.60 -8.29
CA SER A 125 -4.02 10.84 -7.70
C SER A 125 -4.05 12.00 -8.68
N GLU A 126 -3.65 11.76 -9.93
CA GLU A 126 -3.68 12.76 -11.00
C GLU A 126 -5.12 13.14 -11.35
N ALA A 127 -6.01 12.16 -11.50
CA ALA A 127 -7.42 12.41 -11.79
C ALA A 127 -8.11 13.19 -10.66
N LEU A 128 -7.85 12.83 -9.40
CA LEU A 128 -8.36 13.57 -8.23
C LEU A 128 -7.84 15.01 -8.20
N CYS A 129 -6.58 15.21 -8.57
CA CYS A 129 -5.95 16.52 -8.63
C CYS A 129 -6.63 17.43 -9.67
N LEU A 130 -6.80 16.92 -10.89
CA LEU A 130 -7.43 17.63 -12.00
C LEU A 130 -8.92 17.90 -11.73
N ALA A 131 -9.62 16.95 -11.08
CA ALA A 131 -11.00 17.12 -10.67
C ALA A 131 -11.19 18.24 -9.61
N ARG A 132 -10.18 18.48 -8.77
CA ARG A 132 -10.23 19.55 -7.75
C ARG A 132 -9.91 20.93 -8.31
N ASP A 133 -8.84 21.06 -9.09
CA ASP A 133 -8.48 22.32 -9.76
C ASP A 133 -7.64 22.03 -11.01
N PRO A 134 -8.23 22.12 -12.21
CA PRO A 134 -7.53 21.85 -13.47
C PRO A 134 -6.32 22.75 -13.75
N ARG A 135 -6.16 23.86 -13.02
CA ARG A 135 -5.06 24.81 -13.22
C ARG A 135 -3.80 24.42 -12.45
N ARG A 136 -3.89 23.44 -11.54
CA ARG A 136 -2.74 22.97 -10.76
C ARG A 136 -1.93 21.96 -11.57
N SER A 137 -0.62 22.02 -11.39
CA SER A 137 0.29 21.01 -11.89
C SER A 137 0.33 19.80 -10.96
N PHE A 138 0.12 18.62 -11.53
CA PHE A 138 0.25 17.37 -10.80
C PHE A 138 1.73 17.02 -10.60
N ARG A 139 2.10 16.65 -9.38
CA ARG A 139 3.42 16.10 -9.06
C ARG A 139 3.25 14.76 -8.38
N TRP A 140 3.78 13.71 -9.00
CA TRP A 140 3.82 12.40 -8.38
C TRP A 140 4.84 12.34 -7.24
N LEU A 141 4.44 11.72 -6.15
CA LEU A 141 5.30 11.36 -5.02
C LEU A 141 5.08 9.87 -4.74
N GLU A 142 6.14 9.09 -4.62
CA GLU A 142 6.04 7.66 -4.33
C GLU A 142 5.39 7.42 -2.95
N PRO A 143 4.52 6.40 -2.80
CA PRO A 143 3.99 6.01 -1.50
C PRO A 143 5.10 5.43 -0.61
N PRO A 144 4.99 5.57 0.71
CA PRO A 144 5.95 4.98 1.63
C PRO A 144 5.91 3.45 1.52
N LEU A 145 7.10 2.85 1.46
CA LEU A 145 7.27 1.39 1.40
C LEU A 145 7.66 0.79 2.77
N SER A 146 7.81 1.64 3.78
CA SER A 146 8.11 1.23 5.15
C SER A 146 7.74 2.32 6.14
N GLN A 147 7.65 1.96 7.43
CA GLN A 147 7.31 2.89 8.51
C GLN A 147 8.29 4.07 8.59
N ALA A 148 9.58 3.87 8.28
CA ALA A 148 10.59 4.92 8.30
C ALA A 148 10.40 5.99 7.21
N GLN A 149 9.62 5.70 6.17
CA GLN A 149 9.31 6.65 5.09
C GLN A 149 7.99 7.39 5.32
N VAL A 150 7.22 6.99 6.35
CA VAL A 150 5.94 7.63 6.67
C VAL A 150 6.23 9.01 7.23
N LYS A 151 5.71 10.04 6.54
CA LYS A 151 5.78 11.42 7.03
C LYS A 151 4.67 11.64 8.06
N GLU A 152 5.06 11.74 9.32
CA GLU A 152 4.16 12.19 10.38
C GLU A 152 3.88 13.68 10.20
N GLU A 153 2.61 14.03 10.03
CA GLU A 153 2.19 15.45 10.06
C GLU A 153 2.16 15.88 11.52
N LYS A 154 2.99 16.86 11.86
CA LYS A 154 2.93 17.52 13.15
C LYS A 154 1.73 18.45 13.17
N PHE A 155 0.99 18.44 14.27
CA PHE A 155 -0.16 19.33 14.48
C PHE A 155 0.21 20.28 15.63
N PRO A 156 0.83 21.43 15.35
CA PRO A 156 1.34 22.34 16.38
C PRO A 156 0.27 22.76 17.39
N LEU A 157 -0.99 22.88 16.93
CA LEU A 157 -2.14 23.24 17.76
C LEU A 157 -2.52 22.21 18.84
N LEU A 158 -1.97 20.99 18.79
CA LEU A 158 -2.12 19.97 19.83
C LEU A 158 -0.90 19.90 20.78
N GLU A 159 0.18 20.59 20.43
CA GLU A 159 1.43 20.64 21.19
C GLU A 159 1.49 21.90 22.07
N GLU A 160 0.61 22.87 21.84
CA GLU A 160 0.49 24.03 22.71
C GLU A 160 -0.06 23.60 24.07
N PRO A 161 0.63 23.93 25.18
CA PRO A 161 0.06 23.74 26.51
C PRO A 161 -1.27 24.50 26.60
N ASP A 162 -2.21 23.95 27.35
CA ASP A 162 -3.54 24.57 27.52
C ASP A 162 -3.37 26.04 27.91
N LEU A 163 -3.87 26.94 27.05
CA LEU A 163 -3.79 28.38 27.28
C LEU A 163 -4.64 28.80 28.48
N LEU A 164 -5.53 27.92 28.92
CA LEU A 164 -6.30 28.10 30.13
C LEU A 164 -5.42 27.83 31.35
N SER A 165 -5.25 28.87 32.16
CA SER A 165 -4.64 28.72 33.49
C SER A 165 -5.45 27.74 34.33
N GLU A 166 -4.77 26.91 35.13
CA GLU A 166 -5.40 25.98 36.05
C GLU A 166 -6.44 26.69 36.94
N PRO A 167 -7.71 26.26 36.98
CA PRO A 167 -8.79 26.97 37.68
C PRO A 167 -8.51 27.21 39.17
N ALA A 168 -7.76 26.32 39.81
CA ALA A 168 -7.35 26.47 41.20
C ALA A 168 -6.37 27.63 41.41
N GLU A 169 -5.43 27.83 40.49
CA GLU A 169 -4.44 28.93 40.53
C GLU A 169 -5.11 30.29 40.24
N VAL A 170 -6.07 30.31 39.32
CA VAL A 170 -6.88 31.51 39.04
C VAL A 170 -7.66 31.92 40.28
N ARG A 171 -8.39 30.99 40.90
CA ARG A 171 -9.18 31.26 42.11
C ARG A 171 -8.32 31.74 43.28
N LYS A 172 -7.12 31.15 43.47
CA LYS A 172 -6.18 31.58 44.50
C LYS A 172 -5.68 33.01 44.28
N ARG A 173 -5.40 33.39 43.02
CA ARG A 173 -5.06 34.78 42.67
C ARG A 173 -6.22 35.74 42.88
N GLU A 174 -7.43 35.34 42.51
CA GLU A 174 -8.63 36.14 42.73
C GLU A 174 -8.87 36.40 44.22
N GLU A 175 -8.77 35.36 45.06
CA GLU A 175 -8.89 35.48 46.53
C GLU A 175 -7.80 36.38 47.12
N ALA A 176 -6.55 36.28 46.67
CA ALA A 176 -5.46 37.15 47.13
C ALA A 176 -5.70 38.63 46.79
N LEU A 177 -6.21 38.91 45.58
CA LEU A 177 -6.58 40.26 45.14
C LEU A 177 -7.77 40.82 45.93
N LEU A 178 -8.78 39.98 46.20
CA LEU A 178 -9.96 40.37 46.99
C LEU A 178 -9.62 40.61 48.47
N ASN A 179 -8.64 39.90 49.01
CA ASN A 179 -8.21 39.99 50.40
C ASN A 179 -7.06 40.99 50.63
N GLY A 180 -6.63 41.73 49.60
CA GLY A 180 -5.64 42.81 49.71
C GLY A 180 -4.18 42.35 49.88
N ALA A 181 -3.88 41.07 49.65
CA ALA A 181 -2.51 40.56 49.65
C ALA A 181 -1.91 40.76 48.24
N GLY A 182 -1.37 41.96 48.00
CA GLY A 182 -0.49 42.21 46.85
C GLY A 182 0.82 41.41 46.99
N PRO A 183 1.55 41.15 45.89
CA PRO A 183 2.78 40.36 45.95
C PRO A 183 3.84 41.07 46.79
N GLU A 184 4.40 40.36 47.78
CA GLU A 184 5.64 40.76 48.45
C GLU A 184 6.81 40.57 47.46
N GLU A 185 7.62 41.62 47.28
CA GLU A 185 8.87 41.65 46.48
C GLU A 185 9.93 40.67 47.00
#